data_AF-A0A5D2FEN0-F1
#
_entry.id   AF-A0A5D2FEN0-F1
#
_cell.length_a   1.000
_cell.length_b   1.000
_cell.length_c   1.000
_cell.angle_alpha   90.00
_cell.angle_beta   90.00
_cell.angle_gamma   90.00
#
_symmetry.space_group_name_H-M   'P 1'
#
loop_
_entity.id
_entity.type
_entity.pdbx_description
1 polymer ?
#
loop_
_entity_poly.entity_id
_entity_poly.type
_entity_poly.pdbx_seq_one_letter_code
_entity_poly.pdbx_strand_id
1 'polypeptide(L)'
;MLFPSMWKSLVAIFMAGIIAGLVSVKAQMVADIVTDQFFNGNLNQADASCEGRNFYSRAAFLEALNSFTQFDFCYIEEINGATRDYCDETNTQYPCNPDKGYYGRGPIQLSWNFNYGPAGESIGFDGLNSPETVATDPVISFKTALWYWVNFVQPVISQGFGATIRAINGAIECDGGNQAAVQARINYYTEYCSRFGVDPGPNLSC
;
A
#
# COMPACT_ATOMS: atom_id res chain seq x y z
N MET A 1 16.57 5.61 -27.09
CA MET A 1 15.22 5.49 -26.49
C MET A 1 15.41 5.26 -24.99
N LEU A 2 14.60 5.88 -24.14
CA LEU A 2 14.73 5.73 -22.67
C LEU A 2 14.06 4.42 -22.23
N PHE A 3 14.68 3.72 -21.28
CA PHE A 3 14.35 2.32 -20.96
C PHE A 3 13.15 2.20 -20.00
N PRO A 4 12.26 1.20 -20.17
CA PRO A 4 11.14 0.93 -19.24
C PRO A 4 11.53 0.49 -17.82
N SER A 5 12.82 0.36 -17.49
CA SER A 5 13.31 -0.25 -16.25
C SER A 5 13.09 0.60 -14.98
N MET A 6 12.94 1.93 -15.09
CA MET A 6 12.64 2.80 -13.92
C MET A 6 11.33 2.45 -13.22
N TRP A 7 10.33 1.95 -13.94
CA TRP A 7 9.03 1.49 -13.41
C TRP A 7 9.17 0.46 -12.29
N LYS A 8 10.28 -0.28 -12.34
CA LYS A 8 10.57 -1.45 -11.53
C LYS A 8 11.30 -1.10 -10.23
N SER A 9 12.04 0.01 -10.20
CA SER A 9 12.56 0.62 -8.97
C SER A 9 11.50 1.46 -8.24
N LEU A 10 10.52 2.00 -8.96
CA LEU A 10 9.43 2.79 -8.37
C LEU A 10 8.69 2.03 -7.27
N VAL A 11 8.52 0.69 -7.38
CA VAL A 11 7.93 -0.18 -6.34
C VAL A 11 8.60 -0.03 -4.96
N ALA A 12 9.86 0.41 -4.88
CA ALA A 12 10.55 0.68 -3.60
C ALA A 12 10.23 2.06 -3.00
N ILE A 13 10.17 3.12 -3.82
CA ILE A 13 9.70 4.47 -3.43
C ILE A 13 8.22 4.42 -3.01
N PHE A 14 7.51 3.49 -3.60
CA PHE A 14 6.08 3.40 -3.55
C PHE A 14 5.55 2.91 -2.19
N MET A 15 6.18 1.92 -1.55
CA MET A 15 5.90 1.58 -0.14
C MET A 15 6.16 2.77 0.80
N ALA A 16 7.06 3.68 0.40
CA ALA A 16 7.61 4.72 1.26
C ALA A 16 6.55 5.73 1.75
N GLY A 17 5.53 6.05 0.95
CA GLY A 17 4.52 7.07 1.27
C GLY A 17 3.30 6.60 2.10
N ILE A 18 3.23 5.32 2.50
CA ILE A 18 1.97 4.72 2.97
C ILE A 18 1.67 4.98 4.46
N ILE A 19 2.67 5.12 5.33
CA ILE A 19 2.48 5.16 6.80
C ILE A 19 3.36 6.23 7.46
N ALA A 20 2.72 7.09 8.26
CA ALA A 20 3.23 8.41 8.64
C ALA A 20 2.96 8.74 10.13
N GLY A 21 3.81 8.22 11.03
CA GLY A 21 3.86 8.57 12.46
C GLY A 21 2.86 7.82 13.36
N LEU A 22 3.21 7.37 14.58
CA LEU A 22 4.54 7.29 15.22
C LEU A 22 4.75 5.93 15.92
N VAL A 23 5.81 5.20 15.51
CA VAL A 23 6.68 4.23 16.24
C VAL A 23 7.06 2.97 15.42
N SER A 24 8.34 2.60 15.52
CA SER A 24 9.00 1.48 14.82
C SER A 24 8.36 0.10 15.08
N VAL A 25 7.77 -0.48 14.02
CA VAL A 25 7.73 -1.94 13.88
C VAL A 25 9.11 -2.43 13.44
N LYS A 26 9.70 -3.32 14.22
CA LYS A 26 11.01 -3.88 13.92
C LYS A 26 10.94 -4.72 12.64
N ALA A 27 11.85 -4.46 11.71
CA ALA A 27 11.94 -5.12 10.40
C ALA A 27 11.95 -6.66 10.46
N GLN A 28 12.34 -7.24 11.60
CA GLN A 28 12.15 -8.64 11.96
C GLN A 28 10.78 -9.19 11.51
N MET A 29 9.68 -8.52 11.86
CA MET A 29 8.33 -8.97 11.48
C MET A 29 8.17 -9.08 9.95
N VAL A 30 8.63 -8.08 9.18
CA VAL A 30 8.50 -8.12 7.72
C VAL A 30 9.45 -9.15 7.09
N ALA A 31 10.60 -9.41 7.71
CA ALA A 31 11.48 -10.52 7.33
C ALA A 31 10.85 -11.89 7.59
N ASP A 32 10.10 -12.04 8.69
CA ASP A 32 9.40 -13.27 9.06
C ASP A 32 8.17 -13.52 8.18
N ILE A 33 7.48 -12.45 7.75
CA ILE A 33 6.33 -12.48 6.81
C ILE A 33 6.80 -12.78 5.37
N VAL A 34 7.74 -11.97 4.86
CA VAL A 34 8.27 -12.09 3.50
C VAL A 34 9.41 -13.11 3.51
N THR A 35 9.04 -14.38 3.70
CA THR A 35 9.95 -15.53 3.63
C THR A 35 10.53 -15.72 2.22
N ASP A 36 11.63 -16.46 2.09
CA ASP A 36 12.18 -16.84 0.78
C ASP A 36 11.18 -17.63 -0.08
N GLN A 37 10.33 -18.46 0.55
CA GLN A 37 9.27 -19.17 -0.15
C GLN A 37 8.21 -18.22 -0.71
N PHE A 38 7.77 -17.22 0.07
CA PHE A 38 6.80 -16.23 -0.38
C PHE A 38 7.39 -15.32 -1.47
N PHE A 39 8.59 -14.77 -1.25
CA PHE A 39 9.25 -13.88 -2.19
C PHE A 39 9.52 -14.56 -3.54
N ASN A 40 10.16 -15.74 -3.52
CA ASN A 40 10.45 -16.49 -4.73
C ASN A 40 9.18 -17.07 -5.37
N GLY A 41 8.14 -17.40 -4.58
CA GLY A 41 6.82 -17.79 -5.08
C GLY A 41 6.15 -16.72 -5.95
N ASN A 42 6.26 -15.44 -5.55
CA ASN A 42 5.79 -14.32 -6.36
C ASN A 42 6.73 -14.05 -7.55
N LEU A 43 8.05 -14.07 -7.34
CA LEU A 43 9.05 -13.86 -8.38
C LEU A 43 8.95 -14.89 -9.53
N ASN A 44 8.56 -16.13 -9.20
CA ASN A 44 8.42 -17.22 -10.16
C ASN A 44 7.17 -17.11 -11.06
N GLN A 45 6.19 -16.25 -10.73
CA GLN A 45 5.04 -15.95 -11.57
C GLN A 45 5.38 -15.02 -12.74
N ALA A 46 6.45 -14.22 -12.63
CA ALA A 46 6.95 -13.44 -13.75
C ALA A 46 7.60 -14.36 -14.80
N ASP A 47 7.41 -14.06 -16.09
CA ASP A 47 7.99 -14.85 -17.18
C ASP A 47 9.51 -15.04 -17.04
N ALA A 48 10.03 -16.19 -17.47
CA ALA A 48 11.45 -16.52 -17.33
C ALA A 48 12.40 -15.55 -18.07
N SER A 49 11.92 -14.85 -19.11
CA SER A 49 12.64 -13.81 -19.83
C SER A 49 12.65 -12.43 -19.14
N CYS A 50 11.84 -12.22 -18.10
CA CYS A 50 11.82 -10.96 -17.38
C CYS A 50 13.13 -10.72 -16.62
N GLU A 51 13.91 -9.72 -17.04
CA GLU A 51 15.16 -9.27 -16.41
C GLU A 51 15.08 -9.13 -14.88
N GLY A 52 13.90 -8.74 -14.38
CA GLY A 52 13.62 -8.60 -12.95
C GLY A 52 13.78 -9.90 -12.14
N ARG A 53 13.54 -11.06 -12.77
CA ARG A 53 13.54 -12.39 -12.11
C ARG A 53 14.93 -12.81 -11.61
N ASN A 54 16.00 -12.23 -12.15
CA ASN A 54 17.38 -12.41 -11.69
C ASN A 54 17.97 -11.17 -10.98
N PHE A 55 17.17 -10.10 -10.86
CA PHE A 55 17.59 -8.81 -10.29
C PHE A 55 17.03 -8.59 -8.87
N TYR A 56 15.77 -8.97 -8.64
CA TYR A 56 15.14 -8.87 -7.32
C TYR A 56 15.47 -10.07 -6.44
N SER A 57 15.89 -9.79 -5.21
CA SER A 57 16.08 -10.80 -4.17
C SER A 57 15.40 -10.37 -2.87
N ARG A 58 15.00 -11.35 -2.06
CA ARG A 58 14.51 -11.10 -0.70
C ARG A 58 15.53 -10.32 0.13
N ALA A 59 16.81 -10.61 -0.02
CA ALA A 59 17.89 -9.91 0.67
C ALA A 59 17.87 -8.41 0.36
N ALA A 60 17.86 -8.02 -0.92
CA ALA A 60 17.79 -6.61 -1.32
C ALA A 60 16.47 -5.93 -0.91
N PHE A 61 15.36 -6.66 -0.92
CA PHE A 61 14.06 -6.16 -0.43
C PHE A 61 14.07 -5.88 1.08
N LEU A 62 14.64 -6.78 1.88
CA LEU A 62 14.75 -6.60 3.34
C LEU A 62 15.83 -5.57 3.69
N GLU A 63 16.93 -5.48 2.95
CA GLU A 63 17.96 -4.44 3.11
C GLU A 63 17.38 -3.05 2.81
N ALA A 64 16.58 -2.93 1.73
CA ALA A 64 15.83 -1.71 1.45
C ALA A 64 14.90 -1.35 2.62
N LEU A 65 14.03 -2.27 3.07
CA LEU A 65 13.15 -2.04 4.23
C LEU A 65 13.92 -1.65 5.50
N ASN A 66 15.07 -2.27 5.76
CA ASN A 66 15.94 -1.94 6.90
C ASN A 66 16.49 -0.50 6.83
N SER A 67 16.66 0.07 5.64
CA SER A 67 17.07 1.47 5.47
C SER A 67 15.93 2.48 5.72
N PHE A 68 14.68 1.99 5.82
CA PHE A 68 13.47 2.78 6.09
C PHE A 68 12.95 2.54 7.51
N THR A 69 13.78 2.83 8.50
CA THR A 69 13.50 2.71 9.94
C THR A 69 12.37 3.61 10.48
N GLN A 70 11.68 4.36 9.62
CA GLN A 70 10.57 5.28 9.95
C GLN A 70 9.19 4.78 9.48
N PHE A 71 9.06 3.51 9.06
CA PHE A 71 7.76 2.95 8.71
C PHE A 71 6.87 2.69 9.94
N ASP A 72 5.60 3.10 9.81
CA ASP A 72 4.76 3.41 10.95
C ASP A 72 3.44 2.63 11.02
N PHE A 73 3.54 1.32 11.24
CA PHE A 73 2.39 0.43 11.41
C PHE A 73 1.81 0.49 12.86
N CYS A 74 1.88 1.66 13.52
CA CYS A 74 1.40 1.85 14.89
C CYS A 74 -0.09 1.51 15.04
N TYR A 75 -0.88 1.76 13.99
CA TYR A 75 -2.30 1.45 13.89
C TYR A 75 -2.55 0.43 12.79
N ILE A 76 -2.80 -0.83 13.20
CA ILE A 76 -3.23 -1.91 12.28
C ILE A 76 -4.70 -1.71 11.88
N GLU A 77 -5.52 -1.13 12.76
CA GLU A 77 -6.91 -0.74 12.53
C GLU A 77 -7.09 0.76 12.76
N GLU A 78 -8.01 1.38 12.03
CA GLU A 78 -8.29 2.82 12.12
C GLU A 78 -8.74 3.24 13.54
N ILE A 79 -8.20 4.35 14.03
CA ILE A 79 -8.62 4.98 15.28
C ILE A 79 -10.11 5.37 15.20
N ASN A 80 -10.93 4.73 16.06
CA ASN A 80 -12.40 4.82 16.05
C ASN A 80 -13.06 4.33 14.75
N GLY A 81 -12.38 3.49 13.96
CA GLY A 81 -12.95 2.90 12.74
C GLY A 81 -14.27 2.17 12.99
N ALA A 82 -14.36 1.41 14.08
CA ALA A 82 -15.57 0.70 14.50
C ALA A 82 -16.74 1.60 14.97
N THR A 83 -16.57 2.93 15.01
CA THR A 83 -17.67 3.89 15.24
C THR A 83 -18.09 4.61 13.95
N ARG A 84 -17.65 4.10 12.78
CA ARG A 84 -18.02 4.60 11.45
C ARG A 84 -18.54 3.44 10.60
N ASP A 85 -19.36 3.80 9.64
CA ASP A 85 -20.11 2.86 8.81
C ASP A 85 -19.19 2.06 7.87
N TYR A 86 -18.56 2.75 6.91
CA TYR A 86 -17.80 2.15 5.81
C TYR A 86 -18.57 1.07 5.03
N CYS A 87 -19.89 1.04 5.13
CA CYS A 87 -20.77 0.31 4.24
C CYS A 87 -21.30 1.24 3.14
N ASP A 88 -21.24 0.79 1.89
CA ASP A 88 -22.10 1.26 0.81
C ASP A 88 -23.15 0.18 0.54
N GLU A 89 -24.36 0.35 1.09
CA GLU A 89 -25.49 -0.57 0.88
C GLU A 89 -25.99 -0.59 -0.57
N THR A 90 -25.63 0.41 -1.37
CA THR A 90 -26.00 0.45 -2.79
C THR A 90 -25.12 -0.49 -3.63
N ASN A 91 -23.98 -0.94 -3.09
CA ASN A 91 -23.11 -1.90 -3.73
C ASN A 91 -23.63 -3.34 -3.63
N THR A 92 -24.49 -3.72 -4.57
CA THR A 92 -25.08 -5.06 -4.65
C THR A 92 -24.12 -6.15 -5.10
N GLN A 93 -22.92 -5.81 -5.60
CA GLN A 93 -21.87 -6.78 -5.95
C GLN A 93 -21.09 -7.23 -4.72
N TYR A 94 -20.78 -6.30 -3.81
CA TYR A 94 -20.06 -6.55 -2.56
C TYR A 94 -20.91 -6.13 -1.35
N PRO A 95 -22.04 -6.80 -1.09
CA PRO A 95 -22.99 -6.41 -0.07
C PRO A 95 -22.37 -6.44 1.34
N CYS A 96 -22.79 -5.52 2.19
CA CYS A 96 -22.33 -5.47 3.57
C CYS A 96 -22.89 -6.64 4.40
N ASN A 97 -22.04 -7.29 5.18
CA ASN A 97 -22.48 -8.18 6.25
C ASN A 97 -22.84 -7.29 7.47
N PRO A 98 -24.07 -7.36 8.02
CA PRO A 98 -24.53 -6.46 9.09
C PRO A 98 -23.79 -6.66 10.43
N ASP A 99 -23.10 -7.79 10.61
CA ASP A 99 -22.31 -8.08 11.81
C ASP A 99 -20.82 -7.65 11.65
N LYS A 100 -20.47 -6.90 10.59
CA LYS A 100 -19.10 -6.56 10.21
C LYS A 100 -18.91 -5.08 9.86
N GLY A 101 -17.71 -4.56 10.13
CA GLY A 101 -17.30 -3.19 9.84
C GLY A 101 -16.06 -3.13 8.94
N TYR A 102 -16.13 -2.31 7.89
CA TYR A 102 -15.11 -2.20 6.83
C TYR A 102 -14.22 -0.95 6.96
N TYR A 103 -13.95 -0.52 8.19
CA TYR A 103 -13.01 0.57 8.46
C TYR A 103 -11.57 0.22 8.07
N GLY A 104 -10.70 1.24 8.08
CA GLY A 104 -9.30 1.13 7.66
C GLY A 104 -8.55 0.00 8.38
N ARG A 105 -7.96 -0.91 7.60
CA ARG A 105 -7.03 -1.94 8.13
C ARG A 105 -5.77 -2.10 7.29
N GLY A 106 -4.70 -2.53 7.95
CA GLY A 106 -3.41 -2.79 7.34
C GLY A 106 -2.71 -1.51 6.84
N PRO A 107 -1.60 -1.66 6.09
CA PRO A 107 -0.72 -0.54 5.74
C PRO A 107 -1.45 0.57 4.95
N ILE A 108 -2.23 0.20 3.94
CA ILE A 108 -2.97 1.14 3.09
C ILE A 108 -4.26 1.68 3.75
N GLN A 109 -4.58 1.24 4.97
CA GLN A 109 -5.88 1.46 5.62
C GLN A 109 -7.06 1.09 4.69
N LEU A 110 -7.05 -0.15 4.20
CA LEU A 110 -8.10 -0.68 3.33
C LEU A 110 -9.46 -0.47 3.98
N SER A 111 -10.34 0.26 3.30
CA SER A 111 -11.62 0.73 3.80
C SER A 111 -12.73 0.47 2.77
N TRP A 112 -13.97 0.32 3.23
CA TRP A 112 -15.19 0.04 2.45
C TRP A 112 -15.38 -1.38 1.90
N ASN A 113 -16.62 -1.89 2.01
CA ASN A 113 -17.06 -3.18 1.45
C ASN A 113 -16.62 -3.39 -0.01
N PHE A 114 -16.75 -2.36 -0.84
CA PHE A 114 -16.38 -2.40 -2.26
C PHE A 114 -14.87 -2.50 -2.54
N ASN A 115 -14.00 -2.33 -1.54
CA ASN A 115 -12.58 -2.66 -1.63
C ASN A 115 -12.27 -4.00 -0.97
N TYR A 116 -12.87 -4.29 0.19
CA TYR A 116 -12.66 -5.56 0.91
C TYR A 116 -13.09 -6.79 0.09
N GLY A 117 -14.26 -6.74 -0.56
CA GLY A 117 -14.77 -7.82 -1.43
C GLY A 117 -13.80 -8.23 -2.54
N PRO A 118 -13.46 -7.35 -3.50
CA PRO A 118 -12.56 -7.69 -4.61
C PRO A 118 -11.11 -7.92 -4.18
N ALA A 119 -10.65 -7.31 -3.08
CA ALA A 119 -9.39 -7.69 -2.46
C ALA A 119 -9.43 -9.15 -1.99
N GLY A 120 -10.51 -9.54 -1.32
CA GLY A 120 -10.78 -10.92 -0.88
C GLY A 120 -10.70 -11.93 -2.01
N GLU A 121 -11.47 -11.71 -3.07
CA GLU A 121 -11.48 -12.55 -4.28
C GLU A 121 -10.09 -12.66 -4.93
N SER A 122 -9.37 -11.54 -5.06
CA SER A 122 -8.05 -11.51 -5.69
C SER A 122 -6.92 -12.11 -4.84
N ILE A 123 -7.08 -12.21 -3.52
CA ILE A 123 -6.02 -12.62 -2.58
C ILE A 123 -6.25 -14.03 -2.03
N GLY A 124 -7.50 -14.48 -1.97
CA GLY A 124 -7.92 -15.74 -1.36
C GLY A 124 -8.29 -15.61 0.12
N PHE A 125 -9.05 -14.58 0.50
CA PHE A 125 -9.65 -14.46 1.83
C PHE A 125 -11.10 -13.94 1.75
N ASP A 126 -11.91 -14.19 2.78
CA ASP A 126 -13.28 -13.68 2.82
C ASP A 126 -13.29 -12.22 3.31
N GLY A 127 -13.26 -11.27 2.36
CA GLY A 127 -13.27 -9.85 2.67
C GLY A 127 -14.58 -9.34 3.25
N LEU A 128 -15.72 -10.03 3.04
CA LEU A 128 -17.04 -9.55 3.47
C LEU A 128 -17.47 -10.12 4.82
N ASN A 129 -17.16 -11.39 5.08
CA ASN A 129 -17.50 -12.08 6.33
C ASN A 129 -16.30 -12.20 7.29
N SER A 130 -15.08 -11.89 6.86
CA SER A 130 -13.86 -11.86 7.70
C SER A 130 -12.92 -10.66 7.40
N PRO A 131 -13.42 -9.41 7.29
CA PRO A 131 -12.55 -8.24 7.05
C PRO A 131 -11.47 -8.05 8.13
N GLU A 132 -11.69 -8.54 9.36
CA GLU A 132 -10.68 -8.56 10.43
C GLU A 132 -9.44 -9.40 10.09
N THR A 133 -9.48 -10.27 9.08
CA THR A 133 -8.29 -10.98 8.57
C THR A 133 -7.21 -10.01 8.09
N VAL A 134 -7.58 -8.82 7.60
CA VAL A 134 -6.61 -7.77 7.19
C VAL A 134 -5.84 -7.17 8.39
N ALA A 135 -6.37 -7.33 9.61
CA ALA A 135 -5.71 -6.92 10.86
C ALA A 135 -5.02 -8.06 11.63
N THR A 136 -5.27 -9.32 11.24
CA THR A 136 -4.82 -10.51 12.02
C THR A 136 -3.92 -11.46 11.25
N ASP A 137 -4.02 -11.52 9.91
CA ASP A 137 -3.03 -12.15 9.04
C ASP A 137 -2.17 -11.05 8.38
N PRO A 138 -0.87 -10.93 8.72
CA PRO A 138 -0.03 -9.88 8.19
C PRO A 138 0.41 -10.12 6.73
N VAL A 139 0.40 -11.37 6.22
CA VAL A 139 0.61 -11.66 4.79
C VAL A 139 -0.57 -11.09 3.99
N ILE A 140 -1.80 -11.31 4.46
CA ILE A 140 -3.00 -10.73 3.85
C ILE A 140 -2.99 -9.20 3.97
N SER A 141 -2.58 -8.67 5.12
CA SER A 141 -2.43 -7.21 5.36
C SER A 141 -1.48 -6.54 4.35
N PHE A 142 -0.32 -7.13 4.05
CA PHE A 142 0.57 -6.62 3.00
C PHE A 142 0.04 -6.89 1.58
N LYS A 143 -0.65 -8.02 1.34
CA LYS A 143 -1.27 -8.29 0.04
C LYS A 143 -2.40 -7.31 -0.28
N THR A 144 -3.25 -6.90 0.67
CA THR A 144 -4.31 -5.91 0.40
C THR A 144 -3.75 -4.54 0.09
N ALA A 145 -2.67 -4.14 0.77
CA ALA A 145 -1.92 -2.93 0.42
C ALA A 145 -1.41 -2.99 -1.02
N LEU A 146 -0.72 -4.08 -1.42
CA LEU A 146 -0.23 -4.27 -2.79
C LEU A 146 -1.37 -4.41 -3.83
N TRP A 147 -2.51 -5.02 -3.48
CA TRP A 147 -3.66 -5.17 -4.35
C TRP A 147 -4.32 -3.83 -4.67
N TYR A 148 -4.70 -3.06 -3.63
CA TYR A 148 -5.35 -1.76 -3.78
C TYR A 148 -4.49 -0.85 -4.66
N TRP A 149 -3.21 -0.90 -4.37
CA TRP A 149 -2.17 -0.16 -5.04
C TRP A 149 -2.02 -0.46 -6.53
N VAL A 150 -1.86 -1.73 -6.91
CA VAL A 150 -1.72 -2.14 -8.32
C VAL A 150 -2.96 -1.75 -9.15
N ASN A 151 -4.14 -1.78 -8.53
CA ASN A 151 -5.41 -1.47 -9.21
C ASN A 151 -5.72 0.03 -9.30
N PHE A 152 -5.45 0.82 -8.26
CA PHE A 152 -5.91 2.22 -8.17
C PHE A 152 -4.79 3.27 -8.23
N VAL A 153 -3.60 2.97 -7.71
CA VAL A 153 -2.53 3.97 -7.53
C VAL A 153 -1.42 3.81 -8.58
N GLN A 154 -1.07 2.57 -8.97
CA GLN A 154 -0.12 2.29 -10.03
C GLN A 154 -0.50 2.92 -11.40
N PRO A 155 -1.78 2.95 -11.83
CA PRO A 155 -2.16 3.56 -13.11
C PRO A 155 -1.91 5.08 -13.21
N VAL A 156 -1.73 5.77 -12.08
CA VAL A 156 -1.61 7.24 -12.04
C VAL A 156 -0.21 7.78 -11.72
N ILE A 157 0.78 6.92 -11.43
CA ILE A 157 2.17 7.33 -11.09
C ILE A 157 2.74 8.32 -12.10
N SER A 158 2.50 8.09 -13.40
CA SER A 158 3.00 8.90 -14.51
C SER A 158 2.48 10.34 -14.55
N GLN A 159 1.46 10.67 -13.73
CA GLN A 159 0.90 12.01 -13.60
C GLN A 159 1.61 12.83 -12.49
N GLY A 160 2.42 12.17 -11.65
CA GLY A 160 3.14 12.75 -10.51
C GLY A 160 2.58 12.31 -9.15
N PHE A 161 3.34 12.57 -8.07
CA PHE A 161 3.03 12.05 -6.74
C PHE A 161 1.68 12.54 -6.19
N GLY A 162 1.26 13.76 -6.51
CA GLY A 162 -0.06 14.31 -6.12
C GLY A 162 -1.24 13.50 -6.67
N ALA A 163 -1.08 12.88 -7.84
CA ALA A 163 -2.10 11.97 -8.37
C ALA A 163 -2.19 10.67 -7.55
N THR A 164 -1.08 10.19 -6.97
CA THR A 164 -1.10 9.04 -6.05
C THR A 164 -1.78 9.37 -4.73
N ILE A 165 -1.55 10.57 -4.16
CA ILE A 165 -2.30 11.05 -2.98
C ILE A 165 -3.81 11.09 -3.30
N ARG A 166 -4.17 11.63 -4.47
CA ARG A 166 -5.55 11.71 -4.93
C ARG A 166 -6.21 10.34 -5.11
N ALA A 167 -5.47 9.34 -5.61
CA ALA A 167 -5.96 7.98 -5.75
C ALA A 167 -6.15 7.25 -4.40
N ILE A 168 -5.36 7.59 -3.37
CA ILE A 168 -5.45 6.98 -2.03
C ILE A 168 -6.56 7.62 -1.19
N ASN A 169 -6.62 8.95 -1.12
CA ASN A 169 -7.53 9.66 -0.20
C ASN A 169 -7.98 11.04 -0.73
N GLY A 170 -8.12 11.18 -2.05
CA GLY A 170 -8.32 12.49 -2.69
C GLY A 170 -9.60 13.24 -2.29
N ALA A 171 -10.64 12.53 -1.85
CA ALA A 171 -11.88 13.13 -1.38
C ALA A 171 -11.77 13.83 0.00
N ILE A 172 -10.69 13.56 0.75
CA ILE A 172 -10.44 14.12 2.08
C ILE A 172 -9.20 15.03 2.09
N GLU A 173 -8.15 14.67 1.34
CA GLU A 173 -6.85 15.36 1.43
C GLU A 173 -6.65 16.46 0.38
N CYS A 174 -7.08 16.24 -0.86
CA CYS A 174 -6.79 17.11 -2.00
C CYS A 174 -7.72 18.34 -2.08
N ASP A 175 -7.45 19.23 -3.04
CA ASP A 175 -8.26 20.41 -3.39
C ASP A 175 -8.50 21.38 -2.23
N GLY A 176 -7.61 21.35 -1.23
CA GLY A 176 -7.68 22.14 0.00
C GLY A 176 -8.27 21.40 1.22
N GLY A 177 -8.70 20.14 1.09
CA GLY A 177 -9.34 19.38 2.17
C GLY A 177 -8.46 19.15 3.41
N ASN A 178 -7.27 18.58 3.24
CA ASN A 178 -6.30 18.40 4.33
C ASN A 178 -4.86 18.61 3.83
N GLN A 179 -4.54 19.89 3.57
CA GLN A 179 -3.22 20.33 3.12
C GLN A 179 -2.07 19.89 4.03
N ALA A 180 -2.32 19.70 5.34
CA ALA A 180 -1.31 19.21 6.27
C ALA A 180 -0.94 17.74 6.03
N ALA A 181 -1.92 16.88 5.73
CA ALA A 181 -1.68 15.49 5.34
C ALA A 181 -0.99 15.40 3.97
N VAL A 182 -1.44 16.18 2.98
CA VAL A 182 -0.80 16.27 1.66
C VAL A 182 0.67 16.68 1.80
N GLN A 183 0.97 17.74 2.55
CA GLN A 183 2.34 18.22 2.76
C GLN A 183 3.18 17.20 3.54
N ALA A 184 2.62 16.49 4.53
CA ALA A 184 3.34 15.41 5.21
C ALA A 184 3.74 14.31 4.22
N ARG A 185 2.82 13.82 3.37
CA ARG A 185 3.12 12.83 2.32
C ARG A 185 4.21 13.32 1.36
N ILE A 186 4.17 14.59 0.94
CA ILE A 186 5.21 15.20 0.09
C ILE A 186 6.57 15.22 0.78
N ASN A 187 6.62 15.60 2.07
CA ASN A 187 7.86 15.63 2.84
C ASN A 187 8.50 14.23 2.90
N TYR A 188 7.72 13.20 3.22
CA TYR A 188 8.19 11.81 3.19
C TYR A 188 8.68 11.41 1.80
N TYR A 189 7.87 11.57 0.75
CA TYR A 189 8.23 11.23 -0.63
C TYR A 189 9.53 11.88 -1.09
N THR A 190 9.67 13.20 -0.87
CA THR A 190 10.88 13.94 -1.24
C THR A 190 12.11 13.56 -0.41
N GLU A 191 11.95 13.22 0.88
CA GLU A 191 13.04 12.66 1.68
C GLU A 191 13.51 11.31 1.10
N TYR A 192 12.60 10.41 0.74
CA TYR A 192 12.96 9.13 0.13
C TYR A 192 13.64 9.30 -1.23
N CYS A 193 13.11 10.18 -2.10
CA CYS A 193 13.76 10.50 -3.38
C CYS A 193 15.20 11.02 -3.17
N SER A 194 15.41 11.89 -2.18
CA SER A 194 16.73 12.37 -1.78
C SER A 194 17.65 11.23 -1.30
N ARG A 195 17.17 10.35 -0.40
CA ARG A 195 17.91 9.16 0.08
C ARG A 195 18.30 8.20 -1.05
N PHE A 196 17.44 8.05 -2.07
CA PHE A 196 17.69 7.21 -3.25
C PHE A 196 18.53 7.89 -4.34
N GLY A 197 18.80 9.20 -4.25
CA GLY A 197 19.49 9.96 -5.29
C GLY A 197 18.68 10.12 -6.58
N VAL A 198 17.35 10.13 -6.49
CA VAL A 198 16.42 10.29 -7.64
C VAL A 198 15.67 11.62 -7.56
N ASP A 199 15.31 12.16 -8.73
CA ASP A 199 14.42 13.32 -8.82
C ASP A 199 12.98 12.93 -8.40
N PRO A 200 12.34 13.60 -7.43
CA PRO A 200 10.92 13.40 -7.12
C PRO A 200 9.99 13.82 -8.27
N GLY A 201 10.46 14.66 -9.21
CA GLY A 201 9.71 15.08 -10.37
C GLY A 201 8.60 16.12 -10.09
N PRO A 202 7.78 16.44 -11.10
CA PRO A 202 6.73 17.44 -11.01
C PRO A 202 5.45 16.91 -10.32
N ASN A 203 4.48 17.82 -10.12
CA ASN A 203 3.12 17.50 -9.67
C ASN A 203 3.07 16.74 -8.34
N LEU A 204 3.80 17.21 -7.33
CA LEU A 204 3.90 16.55 -6.02
C LEU A 204 2.65 16.72 -5.15
N SER A 205 1.90 17.82 -5.32
CA SER A 205 0.68 18.10 -4.56
C SER A 205 -0.58 17.76 -5.34
N CYS A 206 -1.62 17.46 -4.60
CA CYS A 206 -3.01 17.72 -4.97
C CYS A 206 -3.61 18.81 -4.06
#